data_AF-A0A2P8K7F6-F1
#
_entry.id   AF-A0A2P8K7F6-F1
#
_cell.length_a   1.000
_cell.length_b   1.000
_cell.length_c   1.000
_cell.angle_alpha   90.00
_cell.angle_beta   90.00
_cell.angle_gamma   90.00
#
_symmetry.space_group_name_H-M   'P 1'
#
loop_
_entity.id
_entity.type
_entity.pdbx_description
1 polymer ?
#
loop_
_entity_poly.entity_id
_entity_poly.type
_entity_poly.pdbx_seq_one_letter_code
_entity_poly.pdbx_strand_id
1 'polypeptide(L)'
;SEVQMGYAEGKSMLYLEARCIYITKAAGVQGLQNGSVSCIGVPSAVPSGIRAVLAENLICSALDLECASSNDQTFTHSDMRRTARLLMQFLPGTDFISSGYSAVPNYDNMFAGSNEDAEDFDDYNVIQRDLKVDGGLRPVREEDVIAIRNKAARALQAVFAGMGLPPITDEEVEAATYAHGSKDM
;
A
#
# COMPACT_ATOMS: atom_id res chain seq x y z
N SER A 1 16.24 1.46 -5.61
CA SER A 1 16.71 0.92 -4.29
C SER A 1 18.22 1.08 -4.09
N GLU A 2 18.99 1.07 -5.18
CA GLU A 2 20.45 0.99 -5.26
C GLU A 2 21.17 2.17 -4.60
N VAL A 3 20.57 3.38 -4.66
CA VAL A 3 21.10 4.56 -3.94
C VAL A 3 21.04 4.34 -2.43
N GLN A 4 19.90 3.86 -1.90
CA GLN A 4 19.74 3.55 -0.47
C GLN A 4 20.71 2.45 -0.02
N MET A 5 21.01 1.50 -0.92
CA MET A 5 21.96 0.41 -0.66
C MET A 5 23.43 0.80 -0.90
N GLY A 6 23.71 2.02 -1.38
CA GLY A 6 25.07 2.55 -1.52
C GLY A 6 25.79 2.27 -2.84
N TYR A 7 25.16 1.60 -3.82
CA TYR A 7 25.81 1.13 -5.05
C TYR A 7 25.04 1.48 -6.33
N ALA A 8 24.76 2.77 -6.56
CA ALA A 8 24.01 3.25 -7.74
C ALA A 8 24.81 3.29 -9.06
N GLU A 9 26.11 2.93 -9.05
CA GLU A 9 26.98 2.87 -10.22
C GLU A 9 26.99 4.16 -11.10
N GLY A 10 26.72 5.33 -10.50
CA GLY A 10 26.62 6.60 -11.23
C GLY A 10 25.44 6.70 -12.20
N LYS A 11 24.39 5.89 -12.00
CA LYS A 11 23.19 5.87 -12.85
C LYS A 11 22.00 6.55 -12.18
N SER A 12 21.03 6.98 -12.99
CA SER A 12 19.77 7.50 -12.46
C SER A 12 18.91 6.37 -11.89
N MET A 13 18.06 6.71 -10.92
CA MET A 13 17.13 5.75 -10.30
C MET A 13 16.21 5.11 -11.35
N LEU A 14 15.64 5.91 -12.25
CA LEU A 14 14.74 5.41 -13.30
C LEU A 14 15.44 4.48 -14.31
N TYR A 15 16.72 4.72 -14.62
CA TYR A 15 17.49 3.80 -15.47
C TYR A 15 17.72 2.45 -14.77
N LEU A 16 18.08 2.48 -13.48
CA LEU A 16 18.30 1.26 -12.71
C LEU A 16 16.99 0.49 -12.54
N GLU A 17 15.89 1.18 -12.25
CA GLU A 17 14.57 0.58 -12.17
C GLU A 17 14.11 -0.01 -13.50
N ALA A 18 14.39 0.65 -14.64
CA ALA A 18 14.14 0.04 -15.95
C ALA A 18 14.87 -1.30 -16.11
N ARG A 19 16.10 -1.46 -15.58
CA ARG A 19 16.79 -2.76 -15.58
C ARG A 19 16.02 -3.78 -14.73
N CYS A 20 15.52 -3.40 -13.55
CA CYS A 20 14.69 -4.25 -12.69
C CYS A 20 13.43 -4.73 -13.43
N ILE A 21 12.71 -3.83 -14.10
CA ILE A 21 11.52 -4.16 -14.88
C ILE A 21 11.84 -5.18 -16.00
N TYR A 22 12.94 -4.97 -16.74
CA TYR A 22 13.37 -5.92 -17.77
C TYR A 22 13.85 -7.26 -17.20
N ILE A 23 14.48 -7.28 -16.03
CA ILE A 23 14.81 -8.52 -15.31
C ILE A 23 13.52 -9.29 -15.02
N THR A 24 12.48 -8.62 -14.49
CA THR A 24 11.18 -9.22 -14.20
C THR A 24 10.54 -9.82 -15.45
N LYS A 25 10.49 -9.07 -16.55
CA LYS A 25 9.93 -9.57 -17.82
C LYS A 25 10.73 -10.76 -18.36
N ALA A 26 12.06 -10.68 -18.34
CA ALA A 26 12.92 -11.76 -18.83
C ALA A 26 12.84 -13.03 -17.98
N ALA A 27 12.55 -12.90 -16.68
CA ALA A 27 12.34 -14.02 -15.78
C ALA A 27 11.01 -14.77 -16.02
N GLY A 28 10.15 -14.28 -16.92
CA GLY A 28 8.82 -14.86 -17.17
C GLY A 28 7.85 -14.63 -16.01
N VAL A 29 8.12 -13.63 -15.16
CA VAL A 29 7.21 -13.21 -14.09
C VAL A 29 6.07 -12.41 -14.70
N GLN A 30 4.86 -12.62 -14.19
CA GLN A 30 3.63 -12.03 -14.72
C GLN A 30 3.45 -10.54 -14.35
N GLY A 31 4.02 -10.11 -13.22
CA GLY A 31 3.78 -8.79 -12.63
C GLY A 31 4.93 -8.29 -11.78
N LEU A 32 4.85 -7.02 -11.41
CA LEU A 32 5.85 -6.33 -10.59
C LEU A 32 5.18 -5.32 -9.65
N GLN A 33 5.61 -5.33 -8.40
CA GLN A 33 5.41 -4.20 -7.50
C GLN A 33 6.56 -3.21 -7.68
N ASN A 34 6.27 -2.02 -8.20
CA ASN A 34 7.23 -0.92 -8.33
C ASN A 34 6.58 0.45 -8.14
N GLY A 35 7.31 1.53 -8.40
CA GLY A 35 6.91 2.89 -8.02
C GLY A 35 7.67 3.36 -6.78
N SER A 36 8.96 3.07 -6.73
CA SER A 36 9.91 3.24 -5.64
C SER A 36 9.66 2.46 -4.34
N VAL A 37 8.41 2.14 -4.00
CA VAL A 37 8.05 1.28 -2.86
C VAL A 37 8.74 1.79 -1.58
N SER A 38 9.40 0.93 -0.80
CA SER A 38 10.03 1.28 0.48
C SER A 38 11.21 2.24 0.36
N CYS A 39 11.65 2.53 -0.87
CA CYS A 39 12.69 3.52 -1.12
C CYS A 39 12.14 4.90 -1.49
N ILE A 40 10.82 5.15 -1.41
CA ILE A 40 10.17 6.39 -1.88
C ILE A 40 10.77 7.69 -1.30
N GLY A 41 11.37 7.62 -0.12
CA GLY A 41 12.14 8.72 0.48
C GLY A 41 13.30 9.20 -0.40
N VAL A 42 13.89 8.35 -1.24
CA VAL A 42 15.02 8.68 -2.11
C VAL A 42 14.61 9.46 -3.35
N PRO A 43 13.75 8.97 -4.26
CA PRO A 43 13.36 9.76 -5.42
C PRO A 43 12.57 11.00 -5.00
N SER A 44 11.73 10.94 -3.97
CA SER A 44 10.99 12.12 -3.51
C SER A 44 11.88 13.24 -2.96
N ALA A 45 13.15 12.97 -2.62
CA ALA A 45 14.11 13.98 -2.19
C ALA A 45 14.75 14.77 -3.35
N VAL A 46 14.55 14.35 -4.61
CA VAL A 46 15.18 14.99 -5.78
C VAL A 46 14.15 15.56 -6.78
N PRO A 47 14.55 16.52 -7.64
CA PRO A 47 13.66 17.07 -8.65
C PRO A 47 13.07 15.99 -9.57
N SER A 48 11.80 16.13 -9.92
CA SER A 48 11.07 15.17 -10.78
C SER A 48 10.93 13.75 -10.20
N GLY A 49 11.25 13.54 -8.93
CA GLY A 49 11.18 12.23 -8.27
C GLY A 49 9.83 11.54 -8.37
N ILE A 50 8.74 12.25 -8.01
CA ILE A 50 7.38 11.70 -8.07
C ILE A 50 6.95 11.42 -9.52
N ARG A 51 7.41 12.23 -10.48
CA ARG A 51 7.20 11.94 -11.89
C ARG A 51 7.98 10.70 -12.34
N ALA A 52 9.18 10.48 -11.83
CA ALA A 52 9.95 9.27 -12.12
C ALA A 52 9.25 8.01 -11.58
N VAL A 53 8.64 8.11 -10.39
CA VAL A 53 7.80 7.04 -9.80
C VAL A 53 6.63 6.67 -10.72
N LEU A 54 5.92 7.65 -11.29
CA LEU A 54 4.89 7.36 -12.30
C LEU A 54 5.49 6.72 -13.56
N ALA A 55 6.66 7.20 -14.00
CA ALA A 55 7.30 6.72 -15.22
C ALA A 55 7.72 5.24 -15.12
N GLU A 56 8.24 4.79 -13.99
CA GLU A 56 8.58 3.37 -13.80
C GLU A 56 7.35 2.45 -13.76
N ASN A 57 6.22 2.91 -13.21
CA ASN A 57 4.96 2.16 -13.31
C ASN A 57 4.51 2.05 -14.77
N LEU A 58 4.58 3.15 -15.53
CA LEU A 58 4.24 3.14 -16.95
C LEU A 58 5.16 2.22 -17.76
N ILE A 59 6.47 2.20 -17.49
CA ILE A 59 7.40 1.27 -18.15
C ILE A 59 6.99 -0.18 -17.86
N CYS A 60 6.62 -0.50 -16.61
CA CYS A 60 6.15 -1.82 -16.22
C CYS A 60 4.92 -2.26 -17.04
N SER A 61 3.84 -1.48 -16.99
CA SER A 61 2.60 -1.80 -17.73
C SER A 61 2.81 -1.78 -19.25
N ALA A 62 3.63 -0.88 -19.78
CA ALA A 62 3.95 -0.85 -21.21
C ALA A 62 4.77 -2.06 -21.67
N LEU A 63 5.43 -2.77 -20.74
CA LEU A 63 6.09 -4.05 -20.98
C LEU A 63 5.16 -5.25 -20.81
N ASP A 64 3.84 -5.03 -20.70
CA ASP A 64 2.84 -6.07 -20.55
C ASP A 64 3.10 -6.92 -19.30
N LEU A 65 3.29 -6.22 -18.18
CA LEU A 65 3.37 -6.79 -16.83
C LEU A 65 2.24 -6.19 -16.00
N GLU A 66 1.63 -7.02 -15.14
CA GLU A 66 0.80 -6.51 -14.04
C GLU A 66 1.62 -5.51 -13.21
N CYS A 67 1.06 -4.35 -12.91
CA CYS A 67 1.72 -3.30 -12.14
C CYS A 67 0.98 -3.02 -10.83
N ALA A 68 1.55 -3.50 -9.73
CA ALA A 68 1.14 -3.12 -8.38
C ALA A 68 1.91 -1.85 -7.97
N SER A 69 1.26 -0.69 -8.06
CA SER A 69 1.96 0.58 -8.32
C SER A 69 2.38 1.41 -7.09
N SER A 70 2.86 0.74 -6.04
CA SER A 70 3.31 1.36 -4.79
C SER A 70 2.17 2.12 -4.10
N ASN A 71 2.29 3.43 -3.85
CA ASN A 71 1.38 4.16 -2.93
C ASN A 71 1.26 3.48 -1.55
N ASP A 72 2.31 2.79 -1.12
CA ASP A 72 2.30 1.85 -0.01
C ASP A 72 3.26 2.24 1.11
N GLN A 73 3.95 3.38 0.96
CA GLN A 73 5.06 3.78 1.84
C GLN A 73 5.08 5.29 2.08
N THR A 74 5.33 5.69 3.32
CA THR A 74 5.43 7.10 3.73
C THR A 74 6.66 7.78 3.13
N PHE A 75 6.52 9.06 2.75
CA PHE A 75 7.65 9.88 2.29
C PHE A 75 7.56 11.36 2.68
N THR A 76 6.47 11.77 3.34
CA THR A 76 6.18 13.17 3.62
C THR A 76 5.25 13.32 4.80
N HIS A 77 5.35 14.47 5.47
CA HIS A 77 4.48 14.90 6.56
C HIS A 77 3.29 15.74 6.05
N SER A 78 3.18 15.98 4.74
CA SER A 78 2.17 16.85 4.16
C SER A 78 1.12 16.04 3.42
N ASP A 79 -0.14 16.18 3.83
CA ASP A 79 -1.29 15.56 3.16
C ASP A 79 -1.35 15.95 1.69
N MET A 80 -1.20 17.24 1.40
CA MET A 80 -1.16 17.74 0.02
C MET A 80 -0.12 17.04 -0.85
N ARG A 81 1.07 16.77 -0.28
CA ARG A 81 2.18 16.16 -1.02
C ARG A 81 1.96 14.67 -1.26
N ARG A 82 1.45 13.93 -0.27
CA ARG A 82 1.14 12.49 -0.42
C ARG A 82 -0.05 12.26 -1.35
N THR A 83 -1.09 13.11 -1.31
CA THR A 83 -2.22 13.06 -2.25
C THR A 83 -1.77 13.31 -3.68
N ALA A 84 -0.92 14.31 -3.91
CA ALA A 84 -0.39 14.57 -5.25
C ALA A 84 0.40 13.37 -5.82
N ARG A 85 1.11 12.63 -4.96
CA ARG A 85 1.81 11.39 -5.33
C ARG A 85 0.81 10.27 -5.66
N LEU A 86 -0.19 10.03 -4.81
CA LEU A 86 -1.25 9.02 -5.02
C LEU A 86 -1.98 9.21 -6.36
N LEU A 87 -2.39 10.45 -6.64
CA LEU A 87 -3.19 10.79 -7.82
C LEU A 87 -2.50 10.44 -9.14
N MET A 88 -1.17 10.27 -9.15
CA MET A 88 -0.45 9.84 -10.34
C MET A 88 -0.89 8.46 -10.83
N GLN A 89 -1.22 7.54 -9.92
CA GLN A 89 -1.69 6.19 -10.26
C GLN A 89 -3.21 6.02 -10.05
N PHE A 90 -3.78 6.70 -9.06
CA PHE A 90 -5.23 6.65 -8.80
C PHE A 90 -6.06 7.13 -10.00
N LEU A 91 -5.67 8.25 -10.62
CA LEU A 91 -6.43 8.84 -11.73
C LEU A 91 -6.50 7.94 -12.98
N PRO A 92 -5.38 7.41 -13.51
CA PRO A 92 -5.44 6.52 -14.67
C PRO A 92 -5.92 5.11 -14.33
N GLY A 93 -5.76 4.68 -13.08
CA GLY A 93 -5.91 3.28 -12.68
C GLY A 93 -4.68 2.45 -13.08
N THR A 94 -4.32 1.51 -12.21
CA THR A 94 -3.33 0.45 -12.45
C THR A 94 -3.94 -0.87 -11.98
N ASP A 95 -3.25 -2.01 -12.19
CA ASP A 95 -3.73 -3.31 -11.71
C ASP A 95 -3.97 -3.30 -10.18
N PHE A 96 -3.08 -2.64 -9.44
CA PHE A 96 -3.32 -2.25 -8.05
C PHE A 96 -2.86 -0.80 -7.83
N ILE A 97 -3.81 0.13 -7.68
CA ILE A 97 -3.56 1.58 -7.48
C ILE A 97 -2.59 1.81 -6.33
N SER A 98 -2.85 1.13 -5.21
CA SER A 98 -1.90 0.96 -4.13
C SER A 98 -1.59 -0.53 -3.95
N SER A 99 -0.30 -0.85 -3.88
CA SER A 99 0.20 -2.20 -3.56
C SER A 99 0.37 -2.41 -2.05
N GLY A 100 -0.20 -1.53 -1.22
CA GLY A 100 -0.07 -1.64 0.22
C GLY A 100 -0.71 -0.49 0.99
N TYR A 101 -1.91 -0.06 0.58
CA TYR A 101 -2.73 0.86 1.37
C TYR A 101 -2.87 0.27 2.78
N SER A 102 -2.48 1.02 3.82
CA SER A 102 -2.50 0.49 5.17
C SER A 102 -3.93 0.36 5.67
N ALA A 103 -4.40 -0.88 5.85
CA ALA A 103 -5.72 -1.15 6.43
C ALA A 103 -5.76 -1.04 7.97
N VAL A 104 -4.67 -0.55 8.56
CA VAL A 104 -4.49 -0.22 9.98
C VAL A 104 -3.95 1.21 10.09
N PRO A 105 -4.12 1.92 11.21
CA PRO A 105 -3.47 3.20 11.41
C PRO A 105 -1.95 3.06 11.26
N ASN A 106 -1.29 4.08 10.72
CA ASN A 106 0.13 3.99 10.36
C ASN A 106 1.07 3.70 11.56
N TYR A 107 0.63 3.93 12.80
CA TYR A 107 1.41 3.53 13.98
C TYR A 107 1.54 2.00 14.14
N ASP A 108 0.64 1.23 13.53
CA ASP A 108 0.68 -0.24 13.47
C ASP A 108 1.22 -0.77 12.15
N ASN A 109 1.50 0.11 11.19
CA ASN A 109 2.02 -0.32 9.91
C ASN A 109 3.48 -0.75 10.05
N MET A 110 3.70 -2.06 10.06
CA MET A 110 5.03 -2.66 10.20
C MET A 110 5.96 -2.46 8.99
N PHE A 111 5.47 -1.85 7.91
CA PHE A 111 6.29 -1.38 6.79
C PHE A 111 6.71 0.08 6.96
N ALA A 112 6.74 0.59 8.20
CA ALA A 112 7.10 1.97 8.55
C ALA A 112 6.12 3.02 7.98
N GLY A 113 4.85 2.65 7.86
CA GLY A 113 3.78 3.53 7.39
C GLY A 113 3.60 3.49 5.88
N SER A 114 2.34 3.52 5.44
CA SER A 114 1.91 3.67 4.05
C SER A 114 1.62 5.13 3.68
N ASN A 115 1.54 5.42 2.37
CA ASN A 115 1.16 6.74 1.85
C ASN A 115 -0.28 7.12 2.25
N GLU A 116 -1.17 6.12 2.32
CA GLU A 116 -2.50 6.19 2.90
C GLU A 116 -2.68 5.14 4.00
N ASP A 117 -3.48 5.45 5.01
CA ASP A 117 -3.83 4.51 6.09
C ASP A 117 -5.32 4.45 6.43
N ALA A 118 -5.65 3.72 7.50
CA ALA A 118 -7.04 3.51 7.91
C ALA A 118 -7.79 4.80 8.27
N GLU A 119 -7.08 5.89 8.62
CA GLU A 119 -7.68 7.19 8.92
C GLU A 119 -8.02 7.97 7.64
N ASP A 120 -7.49 7.56 6.49
CA ASP A 120 -7.75 8.17 5.17
C ASP A 120 -8.92 7.52 4.40
N PHE A 121 -9.56 6.47 4.92
CA PHE A 121 -10.56 5.69 4.17
C PHE A 121 -11.74 6.54 3.65
N ASP A 122 -12.21 7.48 4.46
CA ASP A 122 -13.33 8.35 4.09
C ASP A 122 -12.91 9.37 3.02
N ASP A 123 -11.75 10.00 3.16
CA ASP A 123 -11.19 10.90 2.14
C ASP A 123 -10.97 10.17 0.81
N TYR A 124 -10.46 8.95 0.83
CA TYR A 124 -10.28 8.14 -0.38
C TYR A 124 -11.63 7.88 -1.08
N ASN A 125 -12.68 7.54 -0.33
CA ASN A 125 -14.04 7.37 -0.85
C ASN A 125 -14.63 8.68 -1.40
N VAL A 126 -14.38 9.81 -0.76
CA VAL A 126 -14.81 11.13 -1.24
C VAL A 126 -14.13 11.49 -2.55
N ILE A 127 -12.82 11.25 -2.69
CA ILE A 127 -12.08 11.53 -3.94
C ILE A 127 -12.59 10.65 -5.10
N GLN A 128 -12.87 9.36 -4.86
CA GLN A 128 -13.49 8.48 -5.87
C GLN A 128 -14.82 9.07 -6.38
N ARG A 129 -15.68 9.50 -5.45
CA ARG A 129 -16.97 10.14 -5.77
C ARG A 129 -16.79 11.44 -6.56
N ASP A 130 -15.91 12.31 -6.10
CA ASP A 130 -15.75 13.67 -6.65
C ASP A 130 -15.17 13.65 -8.06
N LEU A 131 -14.24 12.75 -8.32
CA LEU A 131 -13.57 12.63 -9.62
C LEU A 131 -14.24 11.63 -10.56
N LYS A 132 -15.23 10.87 -10.06
CA LYS A 132 -15.86 9.75 -10.78
C LYS A 132 -14.80 8.75 -11.28
N VAL A 133 -13.87 8.41 -10.38
CA VAL A 133 -12.81 7.44 -10.60
C VAL A 133 -13.07 6.24 -9.70
N ASP A 134 -12.97 5.04 -10.26
CA ASP A 134 -12.99 3.81 -9.47
C ASP A 134 -11.59 3.59 -8.87
N GLY A 135 -11.47 3.84 -7.58
CA GLY A 135 -10.26 3.66 -6.80
C GLY A 135 -10.16 2.27 -6.16
N GLY A 136 -11.08 1.35 -6.45
CA GLY A 136 -11.09 -0.02 -5.95
C GLY A 136 -11.63 -0.19 -4.52
N LEU A 137 -12.08 0.88 -3.86
CA LEU A 137 -12.63 0.83 -2.50
C LEU A 137 -14.09 1.32 -2.48
N ARG A 138 -14.78 1.08 -1.36
CA ARG A 138 -16.18 1.49 -1.17
C ARG A 138 -16.43 1.93 0.28
N PRO A 139 -17.41 2.82 0.50
CA PRO A 139 -17.89 3.10 1.86
C PRO A 139 -18.51 1.84 2.47
N VAL A 140 -18.40 1.72 3.79
CA VAL A 140 -18.92 0.60 4.58
C VAL A 140 -19.71 1.13 5.77
N ARG A 141 -20.67 0.35 6.28
CA ARG A 141 -21.40 0.68 7.51
C ARG A 141 -20.65 0.11 8.71
N GLU A 142 -20.58 0.89 9.78
CA GLU A 142 -19.93 0.48 11.03
C GLU A 142 -20.47 -0.86 11.56
N GLU A 143 -21.79 -1.05 11.57
CA GLU A 143 -22.43 -2.29 12.02
C GLU A 143 -21.97 -3.54 11.22
N ASP A 144 -21.73 -3.38 9.92
CA ASP A 144 -21.26 -4.48 9.07
C ASP A 144 -19.77 -4.77 9.34
N VAL A 145 -18.97 -3.73 9.60
CA VAL A 145 -17.55 -3.84 9.92
C VAL A 145 -17.34 -4.50 11.29
N ILE A 146 -18.10 -4.09 12.30
CA ILE A 146 -18.10 -4.72 13.63
C ILE A 146 -18.42 -6.21 13.48
N ALA A 147 -19.50 -6.55 12.77
CA ALA A 147 -19.91 -7.94 12.58
C ALA A 147 -18.83 -8.79 11.87
N ILE A 148 -18.19 -8.27 10.82
CA ILE A 148 -17.18 -9.04 10.08
C ILE A 148 -15.87 -9.19 10.85
N ARG A 149 -15.43 -8.16 11.59
CA ARG A 149 -14.23 -8.22 12.45
C ARG A 149 -14.40 -9.23 13.57
N ASN A 150 -15.55 -9.17 14.24
CA ASN A 150 -15.93 -10.10 15.30
C ASN A 150 -16.00 -11.55 14.81
N LYS A 151 -16.57 -11.77 13.62
CA LYS A 151 -16.56 -13.10 12.97
C LYS A 151 -15.14 -13.56 12.64
N ALA A 152 -14.28 -12.68 12.13
CA ALA A 152 -12.88 -13.00 11.83
C ALA A 152 -12.08 -13.37 13.08
N ALA A 153 -12.22 -12.59 14.16
CA ALA A 153 -11.56 -12.86 15.44
C ALA A 153 -11.98 -14.21 16.03
N ARG A 154 -13.29 -14.53 16.05
CA ARG A 154 -13.77 -15.85 16.48
C ARG A 154 -13.31 -17.00 15.57
N ALA A 155 -13.21 -16.76 14.26
CA ALA A 155 -12.70 -17.77 13.34
C ALA A 155 -11.23 -18.09 13.65
N LEU A 156 -10.39 -17.07 13.91
CA LEU A 156 -9.00 -17.27 14.29
C LEU A 156 -8.87 -17.93 15.67
N GLN A 157 -9.70 -17.52 16.65
CA GLN A 157 -9.81 -18.18 17.95
C GLN A 157 -10.10 -19.68 17.80
N ALA A 158 -11.05 -20.06 16.94
CA ALA A 158 -11.37 -21.46 16.66
C ALA A 158 -10.22 -22.21 15.98
N VAL A 159 -9.49 -21.58 15.07
CA VAL A 159 -8.27 -22.15 14.46
C VAL A 159 -7.20 -22.41 15.52
N PHE A 160 -6.93 -21.44 16.39
CA PHE A 160 -5.91 -21.59 17.44
C PHE A 160 -6.27 -22.71 18.42
N ALA A 161 -7.54 -22.79 18.85
CA ALA A 161 -8.04 -23.89 19.66
C ALA A 161 -7.93 -25.25 18.94
N GLY A 162 -8.35 -25.31 17.66
CA GLY A 162 -8.31 -26.54 16.86
C GLY A 162 -6.89 -27.04 16.54
N MET A 163 -5.91 -26.14 16.48
CA MET A 163 -4.50 -26.45 16.25
C MET A 163 -3.67 -26.58 17.53
N GLY A 164 -4.26 -26.36 18.71
CA GLY A 164 -3.54 -26.40 19.99
C GLY A 164 -2.49 -25.31 20.16
N LEU A 165 -2.71 -24.13 19.56
CA LEU A 165 -1.89 -22.94 19.72
C LEU A 165 -2.24 -22.21 21.03
N PRO A 166 -1.44 -21.22 21.48
CA PRO A 166 -1.79 -20.40 22.66
C PRO A 166 -3.24 -19.88 22.57
N PRO A 167 -4.06 -19.98 23.63
CA PRO A 167 -5.47 -19.59 23.54
C PRO A 167 -5.64 -18.11 23.15
N ILE A 168 -6.61 -17.84 22.27
CA ILE A 168 -7.17 -16.50 22.05
C ILE A 168 -8.41 -16.40 22.94
N THR A 169 -8.43 -15.43 23.84
CA THR A 169 -9.51 -15.22 24.81
C THR A 169 -10.71 -14.52 24.17
N ASP A 170 -11.89 -14.63 24.81
CA ASP A 170 -13.06 -13.85 24.39
C ASP A 170 -12.84 -12.34 24.60
N GLU A 171 -11.97 -11.95 25.54
CA GLU A 171 -11.53 -10.56 25.74
C GLU A 171 -10.79 -10.05 24.49
N GLU A 172 -9.81 -10.79 23.99
CA GLU A 172 -9.09 -10.45 22.74
C GLU A 172 -10.03 -10.42 21.52
N VAL A 173 -11.03 -11.30 21.48
CA VAL A 173 -12.04 -11.30 20.40
C VAL A 173 -12.87 -10.02 20.43
N GLU A 174 -13.37 -9.60 21.59
CA GLU A 174 -14.13 -8.36 21.73
C GLU A 174 -13.24 -7.13 21.51
N ALA A 175 -12.01 -7.12 22.02
CA ALA A 175 -11.04 -6.05 21.75
C ALA A 175 -10.80 -5.88 20.24
N ALA A 176 -10.43 -6.96 19.53
CA ALA A 176 -10.22 -6.94 18.09
C ALA A 176 -11.46 -6.52 17.29
N THR A 177 -12.66 -6.74 17.83
CA THR A 177 -13.92 -6.33 17.18
C THR A 177 -14.03 -4.82 17.05
N TYR A 178 -13.66 -4.08 18.09
CA TYR A 178 -13.86 -2.63 18.18
C TYR A 178 -12.56 -1.80 18.09
N ALA A 179 -11.40 -2.45 18.17
CA ALA A 179 -10.10 -1.80 18.10
C ALA A 179 -9.89 -1.00 16.81
N HIS A 180 -9.30 0.19 16.95
CA HIS A 180 -8.71 0.93 15.83
C HIS A 180 -7.34 0.33 15.47
N GLY A 181 -6.56 -0.02 16.49
CA GLY A 181 -5.28 -0.71 16.33
C GLY A 181 -4.78 -1.35 17.62
N SER A 182 -3.49 -1.67 17.69
CA SER A 182 -2.87 -2.45 18.77
C SER A 182 -2.91 -1.79 20.14
N LYS A 183 -3.18 -0.49 20.22
CA LYS A 183 -3.38 0.23 21.49
C LYS A 183 -4.67 -0.18 22.21
N ASP A 184 -5.61 -0.77 21.48
CA ASP A 184 -6.91 -1.20 21.97
C ASP A 184 -7.00 -2.73 22.10
N MET A 185 -5.88 -3.44 21.93
CA MET A 185 -5.75 -4.91 21.98
C MET A 185 -5.25 -5.41 23.33
#